data_AF-A0A5Q4SUI5-F1
#
_entry.id   AF-A0A5Q4SUI5-F1
#
_cell.length_a   1.000
_cell.length_b   1.000
_cell.length_c   1.000
_cell.angle_alpha   90.00
_cell.angle_beta   90.00
_cell.angle_gamma   90.00
#
_symmetry.space_group_name_H-M   'P 1'
#
loop_
_entity.id
_entity.type
_entity.pdbx_description
1 polymer ?
#
loop_
_entity_poly.entity_id
_entity_poly.type
_entity_poly.pdbx_seq_one_letter_code
_entity_poly.pdbx_strand_id
1 'polypeptide(L)'
;MRLRVEFTTEPFDLDEAPAHAVVARDVIQAADLDAVDVGPFGNTAEGDAGQVLTAVDSLLRQALASGATRVSLQLNVIGEDTP
;
A
#
# COMPACT_ATOMS: atom_id res chain seq x y z
N MET A 1 -9.73 -13.71 8.35
CA MET A 1 -10.28 -12.55 7.61
C MET A 1 -9.23 -11.98 6.69
N ARG A 2 -9.51 -11.89 5.39
CA ARG A 2 -8.59 -11.28 4.43
C ARG A 2 -8.97 -9.82 4.15
N LEU A 3 -7.96 -8.99 3.95
CA LEU A 3 -8.12 -7.59 3.61
C LEU A 3 -7.50 -7.32 2.24
N ARG A 4 -8.14 -6.43 1.47
CA ARG A 4 -7.53 -5.72 0.35
C ARG A 4 -7.28 -4.28 0.77
N VAL A 5 -6.08 -3.79 0.54
CA VAL A 5 -5.74 -2.37 0.61
C VAL A 5 -5.56 -1.82 -0.79
N GLU A 6 -6.06 -0.62 -1.02
CA GLU A 6 -5.78 0.19 -2.21
C GLU A 6 -5.29 1.54 -1.74
N PHE A 7 -4.18 2.04 -2.28
CA PHE A 7 -3.63 3.33 -1.83
C PHE A 7 -2.89 4.12 -2.91
N THR A 8 -2.83 5.43 -2.67
CA THR A 8 -2.03 6.41 -3.41
C THR A 8 -1.36 7.39 -2.46
N THR A 9 -0.27 7.99 -2.94
CA THR A 9 0.51 8.99 -2.21
C THR A 9 0.76 10.21 -3.09
N GLU A 10 0.84 11.39 -2.47
CA GLU A 10 1.05 12.67 -3.14
C GLU A 10 2.17 13.47 -2.47
N PRO A 11 2.82 14.41 -3.18
CA PRO A 11 2.47 14.90 -4.52
C PRO A 11 2.82 13.94 -5.66
N PHE A 12 2.04 13.94 -6.74
CA PHE A 12 2.36 13.20 -7.96
C PHE A 12 3.39 13.96 -8.81
N ASP A 13 4.27 13.19 -9.43
CA ASP A 13 5.21 13.65 -10.45
C ASP A 13 5.11 12.70 -11.64
N LEU A 14 5.03 13.25 -12.86
CA LEU A 14 4.84 12.48 -14.10
C LEU A 14 6.17 12.08 -14.74
N ASP A 15 7.27 12.70 -14.34
CA ASP A 15 8.60 12.47 -14.92
C ASP A 15 9.34 11.37 -14.16
N GLU A 16 9.32 11.41 -12.81
CA GLU A 16 9.94 10.41 -11.95
C GLU A 16 9.04 10.03 -10.77
N ALA A 17 9.11 8.78 -10.31
CA ALA A 17 8.41 8.38 -9.10
C ALA A 17 8.99 9.13 -7.87
N PRO A 18 8.19 9.90 -7.12
CA PRO A 18 8.67 10.58 -5.93
C PRO A 18 9.19 9.60 -4.87
N ALA A 19 10.14 10.03 -4.05
CA ALA A 19 10.74 9.19 -3.00
C ALA A 19 9.69 8.52 -2.09
N HIS A 20 8.65 9.25 -1.70
CA HIS A 20 7.58 8.71 -0.87
C HIS A 20 6.76 7.61 -1.58
N ALA A 21 6.62 7.67 -2.91
CA ALA A 21 5.93 6.67 -3.69
C ALA A 21 6.78 5.41 -3.86
N VAL A 22 8.09 5.56 -4.05
CA VAL A 22 9.06 4.44 -4.08
C VAL A 22 9.05 3.71 -2.74
N VAL A 23 9.23 4.44 -1.63
CA VAL A 23 9.23 3.85 -0.28
C VAL A 23 7.91 3.15 0.04
N ALA A 24 6.77 3.73 -0.31
CA ALA A 24 5.47 3.08 -0.09
C ALA A 24 5.33 1.76 -0.86
N ARG A 25 5.88 1.68 -2.08
CA ARG A 25 5.92 0.45 -2.88
C ARG A 25 6.85 -0.58 -2.26
N ASP A 26 8.05 -0.18 -1.86
CA ASP A 26 9.02 -1.08 -1.23
C ASP A 26 8.46 -1.72 0.04
N VAL A 27 7.76 -0.94 0.88
CA VAL A 27 7.11 -1.46 2.10
C VAL A 27 6.08 -2.54 1.79
N ILE A 28 5.23 -2.32 0.78
CA ILE A 28 4.18 -3.27 0.41
C ILE A 28 4.74 -4.49 -0.31
N GLN A 29 5.75 -4.31 -1.16
CA GLN A 29 6.42 -5.42 -1.85
C GLN A 29 7.24 -6.29 -0.91
N ALA A 30 7.79 -5.71 0.16
CA ALA A 30 8.51 -6.44 1.20
C ALA A 30 7.57 -7.11 2.22
N ALA A 31 6.29 -6.77 2.22
CA ALA A 31 5.30 -7.44 3.05
C ALA A 31 4.97 -8.81 2.43
N ASP A 32 4.97 -9.85 3.27
CA ASP A 32 4.65 -11.24 2.88
C ASP A 32 3.13 -11.40 2.63
N LEU A 33 2.63 -10.66 1.64
CA LEU A 33 1.23 -10.55 1.26
C LEU A 33 0.92 -11.46 0.07
N ASP A 34 -0.33 -11.92 -0.01
CA ASP A 34 -0.78 -12.91 -0.99
C ASP A 34 -0.75 -12.37 -2.43
N ALA A 35 -1.07 -11.08 -2.59
CA ALA A 35 -1.08 -10.41 -3.88
C ALA A 35 -0.66 -8.95 -3.72
N VAL A 36 0.18 -8.46 -4.64
CA VAL A 36 0.64 -7.07 -4.70
C VAL A 36 0.62 -6.64 -6.16
N ASP A 37 -0.11 -5.57 -6.46
CA ASP A 37 -0.12 -4.91 -7.77
C ASP A 37 0.23 -3.43 -7.60
N VAL A 38 1.29 -2.99 -8.27
CA VAL A 38 1.87 -1.66 -8.13
C VAL A 38 1.84 -0.98 -9.50
N GLY A 39 1.01 0.06 -9.61
CA GLY A 39 0.81 0.79 -10.86
C GLY A 39 1.05 2.30 -10.73
N PRO A 40 1.00 3.02 -11.86
CA PRO A 40 1.09 4.49 -11.88
C PRO A 40 -0.17 5.17 -11.32
N PHE A 41 -1.33 4.49 -11.33
CA PHE A 41 -2.62 5.06 -10.93
C PHE A 41 -3.11 4.59 -9.55
N GLY A 42 -2.36 3.72 -8.89
CA GLY A 42 -2.76 3.10 -7.63
C GLY A 42 -1.94 1.86 -7.35
N ASN A 43 -1.90 1.50 -6.08
CA ASN A 43 -1.27 0.28 -5.62
C ASN A 43 -2.33 -0.52 -4.85
N THR A 44 -2.38 -1.82 -5.08
CA THR A 44 -3.28 -2.73 -4.37
C THR A 44 -2.50 -3.87 -3.75
N ALA A 45 -2.93 -4.32 -2.58
CA ALA A 45 -2.36 -5.50 -1.95
C ALA A 45 -3.41 -6.27 -1.14
N GLU A 46 -3.26 -7.58 -1.05
CA GLU A 46 -4.17 -8.49 -0.35
C GLU A 46 -3.43 -9.42 0.58
N GLY A 47 -4.02 -9.73 1.73
CA GLY A 47 -3.40 -10.65 2.68
C GLY A 47 -4.25 -10.90 3.92
N ASP A 48 -3.69 -11.63 4.88
CA ASP A 48 -4.25 -11.71 6.23
C ASP A 48 -4.37 -10.31 6.84
N ALA A 49 -5.43 -10.10 7.62
CA ALA A 49 -5.72 -8.81 8.23
C ALA A 49 -4.53 -8.28 9.07
N GLY A 50 -3.84 -9.13 9.83
CA GLY A 50 -2.70 -8.71 10.64
C GLY A 50 -1.52 -8.25 9.78
N GLN A 51 -1.24 -8.96 8.69
CA GLN A 51 -0.16 -8.61 7.76
C GLN A 51 -0.48 -7.31 7.02
N VAL A 52 -1.69 -7.17 6.49
CA VAL A 52 -2.13 -5.96 5.77
C VAL A 52 -2.09 -4.74 6.69
N LEU A 53 -2.62 -4.84 7.92
CA LEU A 53 -2.61 -3.72 8.86
C LEU A 53 -1.20 -3.32 9.30
N THR A 54 -0.30 -4.30 9.47
CA THR A 54 1.12 -4.04 9.76
C THR A 54 1.79 -3.30 8.59
N ALA A 55 1.52 -3.74 7.36
CA ALA A 55 2.06 -3.10 6.17
C ALA A 55 1.51 -1.67 5.99
N VAL A 56 0.24 -1.44 6.30
CA VAL A 56 -0.39 -0.11 6.27
C VAL A 56 0.23 0.84 7.30
N ASP A 57 0.47 0.41 8.55
CA ASP A 57 1.13 1.27 9.56
C ASP A 57 2.54 1.69 9.08
N SER A 58 3.32 0.72 8.58
CA SER A 58 4.66 0.96 8.05
C SER A 58 4.63 1.92 6.86
N LEU A 59 3.72 1.69 5.91
CA LEU A 59 3.53 2.53 4.73
C LEU A 59 3.22 3.97 5.10
N LEU A 60 2.25 4.18 5.99
CA LEU A 60 1.83 5.51 6.41
C LEU A 60 2.98 6.30 7.04
N ARG A 61 3.72 5.66 7.96
CA ARG A 61 4.87 6.28 8.63
C ARG A 61 5.98 6.64 7.65
N GLN A 62 6.36 5.69 6.80
CA GLN A 62 7.51 5.84 5.93
C GLN A 62 7.23 6.76 4.73
N ALA A 63 6.03 6.71 4.16
CA ALA A 63 5.63 7.62 3.08
C ALA A 63 5.64 9.08 3.58
N LEU A 64 5.04 9.35 4.74
CA LEU A 64 5.02 10.70 5.33
C LEU A 64 6.44 11.19 5.68
N ALA A 65 7.27 10.33 6.27
CA ALA A 65 8.67 10.64 6.57
C ALA A 65 9.50 10.92 5.30
N SER A 66 9.11 10.34 4.17
CA SER A 66 9.78 10.48 2.87
C SER A 66 9.19 11.62 2.00
N GLY A 67 8.34 12.46 2.59
CA GLY A 67 7.84 13.67 1.93
C GLY A 67 6.47 13.53 1.28
N ALA A 68 5.71 12.45 1.55
CA ALA A 68 4.30 12.45 1.21
C ALA A 68 3.58 13.56 1.99
N THR A 69 2.81 14.39 1.30
CA THR A 69 1.96 15.41 1.91
C THR A 69 0.53 14.92 2.07
N ARG A 70 0.15 13.86 1.33
CA ARG A 70 -1.13 13.19 1.46
C ARG A 70 -0.99 11.71 1.13
N VAL A 71 -1.70 10.88 1.90
CA VAL A 71 -1.90 9.46 1.60
C VAL A 71 -3.41 9.22 1.56
N SER A 72 -3.89 8.59 0.50
CA SER A 72 -5.29 8.14 0.39
C SER A 72 -5.28 6.62 0.34
N LEU A 73 -6.12 5.99 1.16
CA LEU A 73 -6.23 4.54 1.19
C LEU A 73 -7.67 4.08 1.42
N GLN A 74 -7.98 2.90 0.93
CA GLN A 74 -9.20 2.15 1.22
C GLN A 74 -8.80 0.75 1.72
N LEU A 75 -9.53 0.26 2.71
CA LEU A 75 -9.44 -1.12 3.19
C LEU A 75 -10.79 -1.81 3.00
N ASN A 76 -10.76 -2.96 2.34
CA ASN A 76 -11.93 -3.77 2.06
C ASN A 76 -11.75 -5.15 2.70
N VAL A 77 -12.79 -5.67 3.36
CA VAL A 77 -12.83 -7.08 3.76
C VAL A 77 -13.25 -7.89 2.53
N ILE A 78 -12.41 -8.83 2.10
CA ILE A 78 -12.64 -9.59 0.85
C ILE A 78 -13.07 -11.05 1.08
N GLY A 79 -13.41 -11.42 2.33
CA GLY A 79 -13.86 -12.76 2.71
C GLY A 79 -12.71 -13.69 3.14
N GLU A 80 -13.05 -14.92 3.53
CA GLU A 80 -12.09 -16.04 3.58
C GLU A 80 -12.37 -16.87 2.32
N ASP A 81 -11.33 -17.21 1.54
CA ASP A 81 -11.49 -18.14 0.43
C ASP A 81 -12.20 -19.38 0.95
N THR A 82 -13.48 -19.51 0.62
CA THR A 82 -14.23 -20.70 0.96
C THR A 82 -13.84 -21.73 -0.11
N PRO A 83 -13.29 -22.89 0.27
CA PRO A 83 -12.95 -23.94 -0.67
C PRO A 83 -14.18 -24.42 -1.46
#